data_AF-A0A356B3K2-F1
#
_entry.id   AF-A0A356B3K2-F1
#
_cell.length_a   1.000
_cell.length_b   1.000
_cell.length_c   1.000
_cell.angle_alpha   90.00
_cell.angle_beta   90.00
_cell.angle_gamma   90.00
#
_symmetry.space_group_name_H-M   'P 1'
#
loop_
_entity.id
_entity.type
_entity.pdbx_description
1 polymer ?
#
loop_
_entity_poly.entity_id
_entity_poly.type
_entity_poly.pdbx_seq_one_letter_code
_entity_poly.pdbx_strand_id
1 'polypeptide(L)'
;MDFGPIAAPQQPFAYLLKNGYMKDESPDQAPRSWMLQSEWTKRLEKAVVNADAYNWSPWLHLGMIYIAQKRLNEAKEALDQSMKLLPSCWALYGLAHIARMEGNAEKAALLAEKAALMKPDDKSLAKEALKLLHLNKMHQKVLDLVDKLPESVSSLGRVKLYKAFACLRTGQIQQAEILLYEEKGISVPDIREGENSVTDLWFEIEETKAKKEGRVFDREQAVPPPQLDFRMHVARKK
;
A
#
# COMPACT_ATOMS: atom_id res chain seq x y z
N MET A 1 -6.04 -4.99 40.49
CA MET A 1 -6.36 -5.26 39.07
C MET A 1 -5.19 -6.04 38.50
N ASP A 2 -5.43 -7.25 38.00
CA ASP A 2 -4.44 -8.03 37.25
C ASP A 2 -4.64 -7.68 35.77
N PHE A 3 -3.65 -7.04 35.15
CA PHE A 3 -3.72 -6.60 33.76
C PHE A 3 -3.28 -7.69 32.77
N GLY A 4 -3.08 -8.92 33.25
CA GLY A 4 -2.61 -10.05 32.44
C GLY A 4 -1.11 -9.99 32.14
N PRO A 5 -0.55 -11.08 31.56
CA PRO A 5 0.88 -11.16 31.27
C PRO A 5 1.28 -10.30 30.06
N ILE A 6 2.57 -9.93 29.99
CA ILE A 6 3.15 -9.21 28.86
C ILE A 6 3.19 -10.14 27.62
N ALA A 7 2.29 -9.90 26.67
CA ALA A 7 2.23 -10.66 25.42
C ALA A 7 3.25 -10.16 24.38
N ALA A 8 3.39 -10.90 23.27
CA ALA A 8 4.40 -10.65 22.24
C ALA A 8 4.43 -9.21 21.68
N PRO A 9 3.29 -8.51 21.47
CA PRO A 9 3.31 -7.12 21.01
C PRO A 9 3.91 -6.14 22.03
N GLN A 10 3.83 -6.42 23.33
CA GLN A 10 4.34 -5.54 24.39
C GLN A 10 5.82 -5.79 24.70
N GLN A 11 6.39 -6.92 24.27
CA GLN A 11 7.76 -7.32 24.60
C GLN A 11 8.84 -6.27 24.19
N PRO A 12 8.82 -5.66 22.99
CA PRO A 12 9.85 -4.68 22.62
C PRO A 12 9.86 -3.45 23.55
N PHE A 13 8.68 -2.97 23.93
CA PHE A 13 8.52 -1.81 24.79
C PHE A 13 8.77 -2.13 26.26
N ALA A 14 8.40 -3.33 26.73
CA ALA A 14 8.79 -3.81 28.05
C ALA A 14 10.31 -3.92 28.18
N TYR A 15 10.99 -4.38 27.12
CA TYR A 15 12.45 -4.42 27.07
C TYR A 15 13.08 -3.03 27.10
N LEU A 16 12.58 -2.09 26.29
CA LEU A 16 12.99 -0.68 26.30
C LEU A 16 12.80 -0.05 27.69
N LEU A 17 11.67 -0.31 28.34
CA LEU A 17 11.36 0.22 29.66
C LEU A 17 12.38 -0.25 30.71
N LYS A 18 12.77 -1.53 30.66
CA LYS A 18 13.68 -2.15 31.63
C LYS A 18 15.14 -1.80 31.37
N ASN A 19 15.56 -1.76 30.11
CA ASN A 19 16.98 -1.70 29.75
C ASN A 19 17.41 -0.33 29.20
N GLY A 20 16.47 0.53 28.81
CA GLY A 20 16.76 1.83 28.22
C GLY A 20 17.16 1.79 26.73
N TYR A 21 17.09 0.63 26.10
CA TYR A 21 17.33 0.44 24.66
C TYR A 21 16.41 -0.66 24.10
N MET A 22 16.16 -0.64 22.79
CA MET A 22 15.37 -1.66 22.11
C MET A 22 16.23 -2.88 21.75
N LYS A 23 15.64 -4.07 21.84
CA LYS A 23 16.32 -5.28 21.38
C LYS A 23 16.44 -5.25 19.87
N ASP A 24 17.60 -5.67 19.34
CA ASP A 24 17.77 -5.84 17.89
C ASP A 24 16.79 -6.89 17.37
N GLU A 25 16.03 -6.50 16.34
CA GLU A 25 15.11 -7.36 15.61
C GLU A 25 15.48 -7.37 14.12
N SER A 26 15.08 -8.43 13.43
CA SER A 26 15.27 -8.55 11.99
C SER A 26 14.43 -7.50 11.25
N PRO A 27 15.00 -6.79 10.24
CA PRO A 27 14.28 -5.80 9.44
C PRO A 27 13.18 -6.41 8.57
N ASP A 28 13.25 -7.73 8.33
CA ASP A 28 12.27 -8.47 7.53
C ASP A 28 10.99 -8.74 8.32
N GLN A 29 11.03 -8.61 9.65
CA GLN A 29 9.83 -8.69 10.48
C GLN A 29 9.15 -7.33 10.55
N ALA A 30 7.83 -7.33 10.38
CA ALA A 30 7.04 -6.14 10.66
C ALA A 30 7.19 -5.78 12.15
N PRO A 31 7.36 -4.49 12.50
CA PRO A 31 7.28 -4.06 13.89
C PRO A 31 5.97 -4.55 14.51
N ARG A 32 6.07 -5.23 15.66
CA ARG A 32 4.95 -5.97 16.27
C ARG A 32 3.87 -5.07 16.83
N SER A 33 4.22 -3.84 17.20
CA SER A 33 3.31 -2.84 17.75
C SER A 33 3.92 -1.45 17.63
N TRP A 34 3.09 -0.44 17.82
CA TRP A 34 3.49 0.96 17.77
C TRP A 34 3.02 1.66 19.04
N MET A 35 3.89 2.43 19.69
CA MET A 35 3.56 3.24 20.87
C MET A 35 3.73 4.73 20.54
N LEU A 36 2.62 5.44 20.38
CA LEU A 36 2.58 6.85 19.98
C LEU A 36 2.62 7.83 21.16
N GLN A 37 2.51 7.34 22.40
CA GLN A 37 2.44 8.18 23.59
C GLN A 37 3.78 8.88 23.86
N SER A 38 3.72 10.11 24.37
CA SER A 38 4.88 10.99 24.55
C SER A 38 5.97 10.40 25.45
N GLU A 39 5.59 9.57 26.42
CA GLU A 39 6.48 8.89 27.35
C GLU A 39 7.37 7.89 26.64
N TRP A 40 6.83 7.19 25.64
CA TRP A 40 7.58 6.25 24.80
C TRP A 40 8.45 6.99 23.79
N THR A 41 7.94 8.08 23.21
CA THR A 41 8.74 8.95 22.33
C THR A 41 9.99 9.46 23.04
N LYS A 42 9.84 10.04 24.24
CA LYS A 42 10.98 10.54 25.04
C LYS A 42 12.00 9.45 25.39
N ARG A 43 11.53 8.22 25.66
CA ARG A 43 12.40 7.07 25.92
C ARG A 43 13.20 6.67 24.68
N LEU A 44 12.55 6.62 23.53
CA LEU A 44 13.20 6.34 22.25
C LEU A 44 14.20 7.44 21.87
N GLU A 45 13.82 8.71 21.98
CA GLU A 45 14.72 9.87 21.76
C GLU A 45 15.98 9.77 22.63
N LYS A 46 15.83 9.41 23.92
CA LYS A 46 16.98 9.18 24.81
C LYS A 46 17.81 7.97 24.42
N ALA A 47 17.18 6.89 23.95
CA ALA A 47 17.88 5.66 23.59
C ALA A 47 18.75 5.87 22.35
N VAL A 48 18.21 6.50 21.30
CA VAL A 48 18.91 6.68 20.00
C VAL A 48 20.12 7.62 20.06
N VAL A 49 20.26 8.44 21.11
CA VAL A 49 21.47 9.24 21.34
C VAL A 49 22.50 8.54 22.23
N ASN A 50 22.18 7.35 22.75
CA ASN A 50 23.03 6.58 23.66
C ASN A 50 23.17 5.12 23.17
N ALA A 51 22.53 4.18 23.87
CA ALA A 51 22.69 2.74 23.67
C ALA A 51 22.16 2.24 22.32
N ASP A 52 21.24 2.98 21.69
CA ASP A 52 20.63 2.63 20.40
C ASP A 52 21.14 3.50 19.23
N ALA A 53 22.25 4.22 19.39
CA ALA A 53 22.79 5.07 18.33
C ALA A 53 23.05 4.31 17.02
N TYR A 54 23.35 3.01 17.11
CA TYR A 54 23.59 2.13 15.96
C TYR A 54 22.48 1.08 15.74
N ASN A 55 21.34 1.22 16.44
CA ASN A 55 20.19 0.33 16.30
C ASN A 55 19.13 0.94 15.37
N TRP A 56 18.85 0.31 14.24
CA TRP A 56 17.93 0.81 13.21
C TRP A 56 16.47 0.91 13.69
N SER A 57 16.04 0.02 14.60
CA SER A 57 14.65 -0.16 15.00
C SER A 57 14.03 1.02 15.76
N PRO A 58 14.67 1.59 16.80
CA PRO A 58 14.14 2.76 17.50
C PRO A 58 14.11 4.01 16.60
N TRP A 59 15.07 4.15 15.66
CA TRP A 59 15.00 5.18 14.62
C TRP A 59 13.78 5.02 13.70
N LEU A 60 13.43 3.79 13.29
CA LEU A 60 12.19 3.52 12.55
C LEU A 60 10.95 3.92 13.36
N HIS A 61 10.89 3.53 14.64
CA HIS A 61 9.76 3.87 15.52
C HIS A 61 9.60 5.38 15.68
N LEU A 62 10.69 6.12 15.92
CA LEU A 62 10.66 7.58 15.97
C LEU A 62 10.17 8.18 14.67
N GLY A 63 10.67 7.70 13.52
CA GLY A 63 10.19 8.13 12.20
C GLY A 63 8.68 8.03 12.06
N MET A 64 8.10 6.88 12.41
CA MET A 64 6.66 6.64 12.34
C MET A 64 5.86 7.47 13.35
N ILE A 65 6.37 7.65 14.57
CA ILE A 65 5.77 8.51 15.59
C ILE A 65 5.74 9.97 15.11
N TYR A 66 6.85 10.46 14.55
CA TYR A 66 6.95 11.83 14.05
C TYR A 66 6.04 12.07 12.83
N ILE A 67 5.84 11.07 11.96
CA ILE A 67 4.79 11.13 10.92
C ILE A 67 3.41 11.36 11.56
N ALA A 68 3.05 10.56 12.56
CA ALA A 68 1.76 10.68 13.25
C ALA A 68 1.59 12.06 13.93
N GLN A 69 2.68 12.64 14.40
CA GLN A 69 2.73 13.99 14.99
C GLN A 69 2.86 15.12 13.95
N LYS A 70 2.90 14.79 12.64
CA LYS A 70 3.13 15.74 11.53
C LYS A 70 4.47 16.50 11.60
N ARG A 71 5.45 15.97 12.33
CA ARG A 71 6.83 16.47 12.43
C ARG A 71 7.66 15.91 11.27
N LEU A 72 7.36 16.34 10.04
CA LEU A 72 7.84 15.66 8.82
C LEU A 72 9.37 15.70 8.64
N ASN A 73 10.03 16.79 9.02
CA ASN A 73 11.49 16.91 8.93
C ASN A 73 12.18 15.90 9.85
N GLU A 74 11.77 15.88 11.12
CA GLU A 74 12.32 14.96 12.13
C GLU A 74 11.99 13.50 11.79
N ALA A 75 10.78 13.26 11.26
CA ALA A 75 10.40 11.95 10.75
C ALA A 75 11.34 11.46 9.65
N LYS A 76 11.63 12.31 8.68
CA LYS A 76 12.52 12.00 7.57
C LYS A 76 13.93 11.74 8.05
N GLU A 77 14.46 12.59 8.94
CA GLU A 77 15.79 12.39 9.53
C GLU A 77 15.89 11.05 10.26
N ALA A 78 14.90 10.71 11.08
CA ALA A 78 14.86 9.44 11.81
C ALA A 78 14.78 8.23 10.86
N LEU A 79 13.94 8.30 9.82
CA LEU A 79 13.84 7.23 8.81
C LEU A 79 15.10 7.11 7.96
N ASP A 80 15.76 8.22 7.62
CA ASP A 80 17.02 8.22 6.90
C ASP A 80 18.15 7.60 7.76
N GLN A 81 18.19 7.87 9.08
CA GLN A 81 19.12 7.20 9.98
C GLN A 81 18.83 5.70 10.10
N SER A 82 17.56 5.31 10.23
CA SER A 82 17.15 3.90 10.23
C SER A 82 17.63 3.18 8.97
N MET A 83 17.39 3.78 7.78
CA MET A 83 17.83 3.24 6.49
C MET A 83 19.35 3.15 6.35
N LYS A 84 20.12 4.11 6.91
CA LYS A 84 21.60 4.07 6.89
C LYS A 84 22.14 2.92 7.73
N LEU A 85 21.53 2.65 8.88
CA LEU A 85 21.93 1.57 9.78
C LEU A 85 21.53 0.21 9.24
N LEU A 86 20.28 0.08 8.79
CA LEU A 86 19.78 -1.14 8.16
C LEU A 86 18.59 -0.83 7.22
N PRO A 87 18.77 -0.94 5.90
CA PRO A 87 17.68 -0.74 4.94
C PRO A 87 16.50 -1.68 5.19
N SER A 88 15.28 -1.15 5.18
CA SER A 88 14.05 -1.94 5.36
C SER A 88 12.89 -1.41 4.51
N CYS A 89 11.96 -2.30 4.16
CA CYS A 89 10.73 -1.92 3.45
C CYS A 89 9.85 -0.98 4.30
N TRP A 90 9.93 -1.08 5.63
CA TRP A 90 9.13 -0.28 6.56
C TRP A 90 9.56 1.19 6.61
N ALA A 91 10.87 1.45 6.56
CA ALA A 91 11.35 2.83 6.47
C ALA A 91 11.01 3.45 5.10
N LEU A 92 11.10 2.68 4.01
CA LEU A 92 10.61 3.11 2.70
C LEU A 92 9.11 3.42 2.70
N TYR A 93 8.30 2.60 3.38
CA TYR A 93 6.88 2.85 3.56
C TYR A 93 6.62 4.18 4.29
N GLY A 94 7.35 4.44 5.38
CA GLY A 94 7.29 5.74 6.09
C GLY A 94 7.69 6.91 5.20
N LEU A 95 8.78 6.79 4.44
CA LEU A 95 9.26 7.83 3.51
C LEU A 95 8.25 8.07 2.37
N ALA A 96 7.59 7.03 1.86
CA ALA A 96 6.52 7.15 0.88
C ALA A 96 5.34 7.96 1.46
N HIS A 97 4.98 7.70 2.73
CA HIS A 97 3.94 8.45 3.41
C HIS A 97 4.31 9.94 3.59
N ILE A 98 5.56 10.23 3.97
CA ILE A 98 6.07 11.62 4.05
C ILE A 98 5.96 12.30 2.68
N ALA A 99 6.46 11.67 1.61
CA ALA A 99 6.38 12.23 0.26
C ALA A 99 4.94 12.55 -0.17
N ARG A 100 3.97 11.71 0.21
CA ARG A 100 2.55 11.96 -0.02
C ARG A 100 2.03 13.18 0.75
N MET A 101 2.43 13.33 2.01
CA MET A 101 2.05 14.49 2.84
C MET A 101 2.68 15.79 2.33
N GLU A 102 3.85 15.72 1.71
CA GLU A 102 4.54 16.83 1.04
C GLU A 102 3.96 17.14 -0.35
N GLY A 103 2.95 16.39 -0.81
CA GLY A 103 2.35 16.56 -2.14
C GLY A 103 3.18 15.99 -3.30
N ASN A 104 4.28 15.29 -3.01
CA ASN A 104 5.11 14.65 -4.03
C ASN A 104 4.61 13.22 -4.33
N ALA A 105 3.51 13.15 -5.08
CA ALA A 105 2.80 11.90 -5.35
C ALA A 105 3.63 10.89 -6.18
N GLU A 106 4.43 11.36 -7.14
CA GLU A 106 5.35 10.51 -7.92
C GLU A 106 6.41 9.87 -7.03
N LYS A 107 7.10 10.66 -6.20
CA LYS A 107 8.10 10.12 -5.27
C LYS A 107 7.49 9.12 -4.29
N ALA A 108 6.27 9.40 -3.80
CA ALA A 108 5.55 8.48 -2.93
C ALA A 108 5.32 7.12 -3.62
N ALA A 109 4.87 7.13 -4.88
CA ALA A 109 4.63 5.90 -5.64
C ALA A 109 5.92 5.10 -5.87
N LEU A 110 7.03 5.75 -6.23
CA LEU A 110 8.32 5.10 -6.44
C LEU A 110 8.92 4.53 -5.16
N LEU A 111 8.74 5.20 -4.01
CA LEU A 111 9.18 4.67 -2.72
C LEU A 111 8.34 3.47 -2.29
N ALA A 112 7.02 3.51 -2.50
CA ALA A 112 6.14 2.39 -2.21
C ALA A 112 6.44 1.17 -3.12
N GLU A 113 6.72 1.38 -4.41
CA GLU A 113 7.19 0.34 -5.33
C GLU A 113 8.46 -0.33 -4.79
N LYS A 114 9.46 0.45 -4.38
CA LYS A 114 10.69 -0.09 -3.78
C LYS A 114 10.41 -0.90 -2.51
N ALA A 115 9.52 -0.41 -1.63
CA ALA A 115 9.13 -1.13 -0.43
C ALA A 115 8.48 -2.49 -0.75
N ALA A 116 7.56 -2.53 -1.72
CA ALA A 116 6.91 -3.76 -2.17
C ALA A 116 7.90 -4.75 -2.82
N LEU A 117 8.91 -4.26 -3.56
CA LEU A 117 9.95 -5.12 -4.15
C LEU A 117 10.90 -5.72 -3.11
N MET A 118 11.14 -5.05 -1.99
CA MET A 118 11.93 -5.61 -0.87
C MET A 118 11.19 -6.75 -0.16
N LYS A 119 9.86 -6.72 -0.15
CA LYS A 119 9.03 -7.73 0.50
C LYS A 119 7.80 -8.09 -0.34
N PRO A 120 7.98 -8.83 -1.45
CA PRO A 120 6.94 -9.04 -2.46
C PRO A 120 5.79 -9.93 -1.98
N ASP A 121 5.97 -10.69 -0.90
CA ASP A 121 4.94 -11.50 -0.25
C ASP A 121 4.03 -10.70 0.70
N ASP A 122 4.38 -9.44 1.01
CA ASP A 122 3.55 -8.56 1.85
C ASP A 122 2.40 -7.94 1.03
N LYS A 123 1.20 -8.48 1.27
CA LYS A 123 -0.05 -8.06 0.60
C LYS A 123 -0.36 -6.57 0.81
N SER A 124 -0.01 -6.00 1.95
CA SER A 124 -0.34 -4.60 2.27
C SER A 124 0.58 -3.66 1.51
N LEU A 125 1.88 -3.92 1.50
CA LEU A 125 2.86 -3.15 0.73
C LEU A 125 2.58 -3.23 -0.77
N ALA A 126 2.29 -4.42 -1.30
CA ALA A 126 1.95 -4.60 -2.70
C ALA A 126 0.68 -3.81 -3.10
N LYS A 127 -0.40 -3.93 -2.33
CA LYS A 127 -1.65 -3.20 -2.61
C LYS A 127 -1.46 -1.68 -2.58
N GLU A 128 -0.75 -1.15 -1.58
CA GLU A 128 -0.53 0.30 -1.47
C GLU A 128 0.39 0.81 -2.60
N ALA A 129 1.46 0.09 -2.94
CA ALA A 129 2.34 0.45 -4.05
C ALA A 129 1.58 0.50 -5.38
N LEU A 130 0.81 -0.54 -5.70
CA LEU A 130 0.03 -0.61 -6.95
C LEU A 130 -1.02 0.49 -7.01
N LYS A 131 -1.69 0.79 -5.89
CA LYS A 131 -2.63 1.89 -5.79
C LYS A 131 -1.95 3.23 -6.09
N LEU A 132 -0.81 3.51 -5.45
CA LEU A 132 -0.09 4.77 -5.66
C LEU A 132 0.44 4.90 -7.09
N LEU A 133 0.98 3.83 -7.67
CA LEU A 133 1.40 3.81 -9.08
C LEU A 133 0.21 4.06 -10.03
N HIS A 134 -0.93 3.39 -9.79
CA HIS A 134 -2.14 3.58 -10.58
C HIS A 134 -2.68 5.01 -10.49
N LEU A 135 -2.79 5.59 -9.29
CA LEU A 135 -3.25 6.97 -9.09
C LEU A 135 -2.32 8.00 -9.74
N ASN A 136 -1.03 7.71 -9.83
CA ASN A 136 -0.04 8.54 -10.52
C ASN A 136 0.11 8.23 -12.02
N LYS A 137 -0.80 7.43 -12.60
CA LYS A 137 -0.82 7.06 -14.03
C LYS A 137 0.46 6.33 -14.50
N MET A 138 1.22 5.75 -13.58
CA MET A 138 2.43 4.97 -13.87
C MET A 138 2.07 3.54 -14.27
N HIS A 139 1.26 3.40 -15.31
CA HIS A 139 0.64 2.12 -15.67
C HIS A 139 1.67 1.06 -16.08
N GLN A 140 2.76 1.44 -16.75
CA GLN A 140 3.82 0.48 -17.05
C GLN A 140 4.46 -0.09 -15.78
N LYS A 141 4.74 0.74 -14.78
CA LYS A 141 5.28 0.30 -13.48
C LYS A 141 4.31 -0.59 -12.71
N VAL A 142 3.00 -0.38 -12.86
CA VAL A 142 2.00 -1.30 -12.31
C VAL A 142 2.20 -2.70 -12.89
N LEU A 143 2.33 -2.82 -14.21
CA LEU A 143 2.56 -4.11 -14.87
C LEU A 143 3.89 -4.74 -14.41
N ASP A 144 4.98 -3.96 -14.46
CA ASP A 144 6.32 -4.42 -14.08
C ASP A 144 6.40 -4.90 -12.62
N LEU A 145 5.65 -4.23 -11.72
CA LEU A 145 5.57 -4.64 -10.32
C LEU A 145 4.76 -5.93 -10.18
N VAL A 146 3.58 -6.03 -10.81
CA VAL A 146 2.74 -7.23 -10.70
C VAL A 146 3.46 -8.48 -11.19
N ASP A 147 4.25 -8.38 -12.25
CA ASP A 147 5.01 -9.51 -12.80
C ASP A 147 6.12 -10.02 -11.86
N LYS A 148 6.49 -9.23 -10.85
CA LYS A 148 7.47 -9.59 -9.81
C LYS A 148 6.82 -10.08 -8.51
N LEU A 149 5.50 -10.00 -8.39
CA LEU A 149 4.77 -10.44 -7.19
C LEU A 149 4.53 -11.96 -7.25
N PRO A 150 4.68 -12.69 -6.12
CA PRO A 150 4.33 -14.10 -6.05
C PRO A 150 2.84 -14.30 -6.30
N GLU A 151 2.46 -15.51 -6.76
CA GLU A 151 1.07 -15.84 -7.08
C GLU A 151 0.10 -15.55 -5.94
N SER A 152 0.51 -15.81 -4.69
CA SER A 152 -0.28 -15.55 -3.48
C SER A 152 -0.68 -14.08 -3.28
N VAL A 153 0.01 -13.16 -3.96
CA VAL A 153 -0.24 -11.71 -3.94
C VAL A 153 -0.79 -11.22 -5.27
N SER A 154 -0.23 -11.67 -6.41
CA SER A 154 -0.70 -11.27 -7.74
C SER A 154 -2.10 -11.79 -8.08
N SER A 155 -2.54 -12.88 -7.45
CA SER A 155 -3.89 -13.43 -7.60
C SER A 155 -4.97 -12.66 -6.82
N LEU A 156 -4.59 -11.72 -5.94
CA LEU A 156 -5.56 -10.94 -5.16
C LEU A 156 -6.39 -10.06 -6.09
N GLY A 157 -7.72 -10.01 -5.89
CA GLY A 157 -8.60 -9.28 -6.81
C GLY A 157 -8.28 -7.79 -6.93
N ARG A 158 -7.85 -7.14 -5.84
CA ARG A 158 -7.38 -5.73 -5.91
C ARG A 158 -6.14 -5.56 -6.79
N VAL A 159 -5.22 -6.53 -6.76
CA VAL A 159 -4.01 -6.52 -7.59
C VAL A 159 -4.38 -6.77 -9.05
N LYS A 160 -5.24 -7.76 -9.33
CA LYS A 160 -5.80 -8.01 -10.66
C LYS A 160 -6.52 -6.78 -11.22
N LEU A 161 -7.28 -6.06 -10.41
CA LEU A 161 -7.96 -4.83 -10.80
C LEU A 161 -6.97 -3.75 -11.27
N TYR A 162 -5.92 -3.47 -10.49
CA TYR A 162 -4.88 -2.52 -10.92
C TYR A 162 -4.15 -2.99 -12.18
N LYS A 163 -3.86 -4.31 -12.31
CA LYS A 163 -3.28 -4.88 -13.53
C LYS A 163 -4.19 -4.65 -14.74
N ALA A 164 -5.49 -4.89 -14.62
CA ALA A 164 -6.43 -4.72 -15.71
C ALA A 164 -6.55 -3.26 -16.17
N PHE A 165 -6.64 -2.31 -15.23
CA PHE A 165 -6.57 -0.88 -15.57
C PHE A 165 -5.26 -0.53 -16.27
N ALA A 166 -4.12 -1.06 -15.81
CA ALA A 166 -2.83 -0.81 -16.43
C ALA A 166 -2.73 -1.42 -17.84
N CYS A 167 -3.25 -2.63 -18.05
CA CYS A 167 -3.37 -3.24 -19.38
C CYS A 167 -4.18 -2.35 -20.32
N LEU A 168 -5.35 -1.89 -19.87
CA LEU A 168 -6.20 -1.01 -20.66
C LEU A 168 -5.48 0.29 -21.05
N ARG A 169 -4.82 0.95 -20.08
CA ARG A 169 -4.11 2.23 -20.29
C ARG A 169 -2.84 2.10 -21.13
N THR A 170 -2.26 0.91 -21.22
CA THR A 170 -1.12 0.59 -22.10
C THR A 170 -1.56 0.02 -23.46
N GLY A 171 -2.86 0.00 -23.76
CA GLY A 171 -3.41 -0.45 -25.05
C GLY A 171 -3.63 -1.96 -25.16
N GLN A 172 -3.38 -2.73 -24.10
CA GLN A 172 -3.58 -4.17 -24.02
C GLN A 172 -5.04 -4.51 -23.66
N ILE A 173 -5.97 -4.02 -24.49
CA ILE A 173 -7.44 -4.09 -24.24
C ILE A 173 -7.91 -5.53 -24.04
N GLN A 174 -7.44 -6.45 -24.88
CA GLN A 174 -7.81 -7.88 -24.81
C GLN A 174 -7.40 -8.51 -23.48
N GLN A 175 -6.21 -8.17 -22.97
CA GLN A 175 -5.76 -8.67 -21.67
C GLN A 175 -6.57 -8.07 -20.51
N ALA A 176 -6.91 -6.78 -20.59
CA ALA A 176 -7.77 -6.14 -19.59
C ALA A 176 -9.15 -6.80 -19.53
N GLU A 177 -9.71 -7.15 -20.68
CA GLU A 177 -10.98 -7.88 -20.79
C GLU A 177 -10.90 -9.30 -20.24
N ILE A 178 -9.86 -10.06 -20.59
CA ILE A 178 -9.64 -11.41 -20.05
C ILE A 178 -9.58 -11.36 -18.53
N LEU A 179 -8.82 -10.41 -17.95
CA LEU A 179 -8.72 -10.24 -16.51
C LEU A 179 -10.07 -9.93 -15.85
N LEU A 180 -10.94 -9.17 -16.53
CA LEU A 180 -12.26 -8.83 -16.03
C LEU A 180 -13.21 -10.05 -15.98
N TYR A 181 -13.12 -10.96 -16.95
CA TYR A 181 -14.07 -12.06 -17.16
C TYR A 181 -13.56 -13.47 -16.82
N GLU A 182 -12.29 -13.64 -16.46
CA GLU A 182 -11.71 -14.95 -16.07
C GLU A 182 -12.57 -15.67 -15.01
N GLU A 183 -12.60 -17.02 -14.97
CA GLU A 183 -13.43 -17.78 -14.00
C GLU A 183 -13.15 -17.43 -12.53
N LYS A 184 -11.91 -17.06 -12.21
CA LYS A 184 -11.53 -16.52 -10.88
C LYS A 184 -11.66 -15.00 -10.78
N GLY A 185 -11.91 -14.34 -11.90
CA GLY A 185 -12.29 -12.94 -12.10
C GLY A 185 -11.53 -11.89 -11.30
N ILE A 186 -12.06 -10.67 -11.35
CA ILE A 186 -11.77 -9.63 -10.37
C ILE A 186 -12.86 -9.68 -9.30
N SER A 187 -12.60 -10.43 -8.22
CA SER A 187 -13.39 -10.35 -6.99
C SER A 187 -12.62 -9.52 -5.96
N VAL A 188 -13.12 -8.33 -5.65
CA VAL A 188 -12.49 -7.41 -4.70
C VAL A 188 -13.26 -7.49 -3.38
N PRO A 189 -12.90 -8.40 -2.45
CA PRO A 189 -13.66 -8.59 -1.22
C PRO A 189 -13.57 -7.40 -0.26
N ASP A 190 -12.58 -6.51 -0.45
CA ASP A 190 -12.42 -5.26 0.29
C ASP A 190 -13.00 -4.04 -0.44
N ILE A 191 -13.94 -4.25 -1.38
CA ILE A 191 -14.66 -3.17 -2.06
C ILE A 191 -15.46 -2.37 -1.03
N ARG A 192 -15.26 -1.05 -1.03
CA ARG A 192 -16.00 -0.17 -0.12
C ARG A 192 -17.37 0.16 -0.69
N GLU A 193 -18.34 0.45 0.17
CA GLU A 193 -19.64 0.98 -0.28
C GLU A 193 -19.44 2.22 -1.14
N GLY A 194 -20.08 2.26 -2.32
CA GLY A 194 -19.93 3.31 -3.31
C GLY A 194 -18.70 3.21 -4.23
N GLU A 195 -17.81 2.23 -4.03
CA GLU A 195 -16.70 1.97 -4.94
C GLU A 195 -17.21 1.27 -6.22
N ASN A 196 -17.10 1.95 -7.36
CA ASN A 196 -17.54 1.44 -8.66
C ASN A 196 -16.38 0.96 -9.55
N SER A 197 -15.18 0.75 -9.00
CA SER A 197 -13.97 0.54 -9.82
C SER A 197 -14.04 -0.66 -10.76
N VAL A 198 -14.76 -1.73 -10.40
CA VAL A 198 -14.99 -2.88 -11.30
C VAL A 198 -15.96 -2.50 -12.43
N THR A 199 -17.05 -1.80 -12.10
CA THR A 199 -18.01 -1.26 -13.08
C THR A 199 -17.34 -0.27 -14.03
N ASP A 200 -16.48 0.62 -13.50
CA ASP A 200 -15.75 1.63 -14.27
C ASP A 200 -14.77 0.97 -15.24
N LEU A 201 -14.05 -0.07 -14.80
CA LEU A 201 -13.18 -0.83 -15.69
C LEU A 201 -13.96 -1.42 -16.88
N TRP A 202 -15.16 -1.97 -16.65
CA TRP A 202 -16.00 -2.47 -17.72
C TRP A 202 -16.37 -1.37 -18.73
N PHE A 203 -16.86 -0.22 -18.24
CA PHE A 203 -17.22 0.91 -19.10
C PHE A 203 -16.02 1.38 -19.93
N GLU A 204 -14.86 1.54 -19.32
CA GLU A 204 -13.68 2.02 -20.03
C GLU A 204 -13.16 1.02 -21.08
N ILE A 205 -13.27 -0.28 -20.84
CA ILE A 205 -12.97 -1.31 -21.84
C ILE A 205 -13.90 -1.16 -23.04
N GLU A 206 -15.21 -1.04 -22.80
CA GLU A 206 -16.21 -0.93 -23.86
C GLU A 206 -16.08 0.39 -24.64
N GLU A 207 -15.83 1.50 -23.97
CA GLU A 207 -15.51 2.80 -24.59
C GLU A 207 -14.26 2.69 -25.48
N THR A 208 -13.23 1.99 -25.02
CA THR A 208 -11.97 1.85 -25.76
C THR A 208 -12.15 0.96 -27.00
N LYS A 209 -12.89 -0.15 -26.89
CA LYS A 209 -13.25 -0.98 -28.05
C LYS A 209 -14.09 -0.20 -29.06
N ALA A 210 -15.09 0.53 -28.57
CA ALA A 210 -15.96 1.34 -29.40
C ALA A 210 -15.19 2.32 -30.28
N LYS A 211 -14.27 3.05 -29.64
CA LYS A 211 -13.39 3.99 -30.31
C LYS A 211 -12.51 3.32 -31.36
N LYS A 212 -11.99 2.11 -31.09
CA LYS A 212 -11.15 1.36 -32.02
C LYS A 212 -11.95 0.85 -33.24
N GLU A 213 -13.22 0.52 -33.04
CA GLU A 213 -14.15 0.06 -34.07
C GLU A 213 -14.84 1.21 -34.83
N GLY A 214 -14.65 2.45 -34.40
CA GLY A 214 -15.31 3.63 -34.97
C GLY A 214 -16.81 3.71 -34.65
N ARG A 215 -17.28 2.98 -33.63
CA ARG A 215 -18.68 3.06 -33.15
C ARG A 215 -18.82 4.09 -32.02
N VAL A 216 -20.00 4.68 -31.90
CA VAL A 216 -20.37 5.52 -30.74
C VAL A 216 -20.74 4.62 -29.56
N PHE A 217 -20.28 4.96 -28.36
CA PHE A 217 -20.68 4.29 -27.12
C PHE A 217 -21.32 5.31 -26.17
N ASP A 218 -22.55 4.99 -25.74
CA ASP A 218 -23.29 5.81 -24.78
C ASP A 218 -23.26 5.14 -23.40
N ARG A 219 -22.51 5.75 -22.48
CA ARG A 219 -22.34 5.26 -21.11
C ARG A 219 -23.64 5.26 -20.31
N GLU A 220 -24.56 6.19 -20.60
CA GLU A 220 -25.84 6.31 -19.88
C GLU A 220 -26.83 5.19 -20.27
N GLN A 221 -26.72 4.68 -21.50
CA GLN A 221 -27.58 3.61 -22.00
C GLN A 221 -26.97 2.22 -21.83
N ALA A 222 -25.65 2.13 -21.66
CA ALA A 222 -24.96 0.86 -21.50
C ALA A 222 -25.30 0.17 -20.17
N VAL A 223 -25.53 -1.14 -20.24
CA VAL A 223 -25.88 -2.00 -19.11
C VAL A 223 -24.71 -2.94 -18.84
N PRO A 224 -23.92 -2.73 -17.76
CA PRO A 224 -22.90 -3.66 -17.35
C PRO A 224 -23.50 -5.02 -17.00
N PRO A 225 -22.74 -6.12 -17.15
CA PRO A 225 -23.17 -7.43 -16.68
C PRO A 225 -23.55 -7.38 -15.19
N PRO A 226 -24.59 -8.10 -14.72
CA PRO A 226 -25.07 -8.02 -13.35
C PRO A 226 -23.99 -8.28 -12.29
N GLN A 227 -23.03 -9.16 -12.58
CA GLN A 227 -21.91 -9.48 -11.70
C GLN A 227 -20.81 -8.39 -11.65
N LEU A 228 -20.86 -7.40 -12.54
CA LEU A 228 -19.96 -6.26 -12.62
C LEU A 228 -20.67 -4.92 -12.36
N ASP A 229 -21.99 -4.92 -12.12
CA ASP A 229 -22.77 -3.70 -11.92
C ASP A 229 -22.92 -3.37 -10.42
N PHE A 230 -21.98 -2.59 -9.90
CA PHE A 230 -21.98 -2.14 -8.50
C PHE A 230 -22.67 -0.78 -8.28
N ARG A 231 -23.34 -0.22 -9.31
CA ARG A 231 -24.00 1.09 -9.21
C ARG A 231 -25.24 1.02 -8.31
N MET A 232 -25.31 1.87 -7.29
CA MET A 232 -26.38 1.82 -6.27
C MET A 232 -27.77 2.33 -6.71
N HIS A 233 -27.87 3.07 -7.83
CA HIS A 233 -29.10 3.80 -8.19
C HIS A 233 -29.60 3.60 -9.63
N VAL A 234 -29.21 2.51 -10.30
CA VAL A 234 -29.75 2.22 -11.63
C VAL A 234 -30.99 1.35 -11.45
N ALA A 235 -32.17 1.91 -11.69
CA ALA A 235 -33.41 1.14 -11.75
C ALA A 235 -33.21 0.01 -12.77
N ARG A 236 -33.20 -1.24 -12.32
CA ARG A 236 -33.15 -2.40 -13.22
C ARG A 236 -34.35 -2.30 -14.15
N LYS A 237 -34.13 -2.00 -15.44
CA LYS A 237 -35.17 -2.17 -16.45
C LYS A 237 -35.53 -3.65 -16.47
N LYS A 238 -36.78 -3.95 -16.13
CA LYS A 238 -37.37 -5.30 -16.19
C LYS A 238 -37.41 -5.80 -17.62
#